data_AF-A0A485BB78-F1
#
_entry.id   AF-A0A485BB78-F1
#
_cell.length_a   1.000
_cell.length_b   1.000
_cell.length_c   1.000
_cell.angle_alpha   90.00
_cell.angle_beta   90.00
_cell.angle_gamma   90.00
#
_symmetry.space_group_name_H-M   'P 1'
#
loop_
_entity.id
_entity.type
_entity.pdbx_description
1 polymer ?
#
loop_
_entity_poly.entity_id
_entity_poly.type
_entity_poly.pdbx_seq_one_letter_code
_entity_poly.pdbx_strand_id
1 'polypeptide(L)'
;MSFFLTMENGAKDYQKKNADKFDLISNGIKNETDTSSQIQIVEQMIVSKADAIIIAPSDSKALVPVVKKAVDAGILVINIDNQFDAAVLKDKGLNVPFVGPNNRKGAKDIGDYLAKHLKAGDEVGIIEGIPTSTNSQQRTLGFQDAMSGRWYEGGFRTVWPMGNEQAQRNRRCHAE
;
A
#
# COMPACT_ATOMS: atom_id res chain seq x y z
N MET A 1 -18.52 1.76 -3.41
CA MET A 1 -18.24 0.80 -2.32
C MET A 1 -16.74 0.85 -2.05
N SER A 2 -16.30 1.08 -0.81
CA SER A 2 -14.86 1.08 -0.49
C SER A 2 -14.27 -0.33 -0.61
N PHE A 3 -13.03 -0.45 -1.09
CA PHE A 3 -12.29 -1.71 -1.21
C PHE A 3 -12.24 -2.47 0.12
N PHE A 4 -11.92 -1.78 1.22
CA PHE A 4 -11.81 -2.38 2.55
C PHE A 4 -13.16 -2.82 3.13
N LEU A 5 -14.27 -2.14 2.82
CA LEU A 5 -15.61 -2.60 3.22
C LEU A 5 -15.97 -3.93 2.54
N THR A 6 -15.55 -4.10 1.28
CA THR A 6 -15.76 -5.37 0.56
C THR A 6 -14.93 -6.49 1.18
N MET A 7 -13.67 -6.19 1.52
CA MET A 7 -12.78 -7.13 2.23
C MET A 7 -13.35 -7.52 3.59
N GLU A 8 -13.79 -6.54 4.39
CA GLU A 8 -14.41 -6.77 5.70
C GLU A 8 -15.67 -7.64 5.60
N ASN A 9 -16.56 -7.33 4.65
CA ASN A 9 -17.77 -8.12 4.44
C ASN A 9 -17.43 -9.57 4.06
N GLY A 10 -16.44 -9.76 3.18
CA GLY A 10 -15.95 -11.10 2.83
C GLY A 10 -15.41 -11.87 4.03
N ALA A 11 -14.61 -11.22 4.89
CA ALA A 11 -14.09 -11.82 6.11
C ALA A 11 -15.20 -12.18 7.11
N LYS A 12 -16.16 -11.27 7.32
CA LYS A 12 -17.33 -11.50 8.19
C LYS A 12 -18.21 -12.64 7.67
N ASP A 13 -18.45 -12.71 6.37
CA ASP A 13 -19.23 -13.80 5.78
C ASP A 13 -18.50 -15.15 5.83
N TYR A 14 -17.17 -15.16 5.75
CA TYR A 14 -16.38 -16.35 5.99
C TYR A 14 -16.44 -16.81 7.45
N GLN A 15 -16.35 -15.87 8.41
CA GLN A 15 -16.46 -16.19 9.83
C GLN A 15 -17.84 -16.71 10.20
N LYS A 16 -18.94 -16.12 9.69
CA LYS A 16 -20.31 -16.62 9.92
C LYS A 16 -20.48 -18.09 9.53
N LYS A 17 -19.80 -18.55 8.47
CA LYS A 17 -19.82 -19.93 7.99
C LYS A 17 -18.90 -20.88 8.78
N ASN A 18 -18.06 -20.34 9.64
CA ASN A 18 -17.03 -21.05 10.41
C ASN A 18 -17.00 -20.55 11.88
N ALA A 19 -18.17 -20.18 12.42
CA ALA A 19 -18.26 -19.52 13.73
C ALA A 19 -17.82 -20.41 14.90
N ASP A 20 -17.78 -21.72 14.68
CA ASP A 20 -17.26 -22.73 15.61
C ASP A 20 -15.73 -22.81 15.64
N LYS A 21 -15.03 -22.18 14.69
CA LYS A 21 -13.57 -22.30 14.54
C LYS A 21 -12.80 -21.11 15.05
N PHE A 22 -13.33 -19.91 14.92
CA PHE A 22 -12.66 -18.68 15.35
C PHE A 22 -13.64 -17.51 15.52
N ASP A 23 -13.27 -16.61 16.42
CA ASP A 23 -13.87 -15.28 16.53
C ASP A 23 -13.15 -14.29 15.62
N LEU A 24 -13.89 -13.32 15.09
CA LEU A 24 -13.33 -12.25 14.24
C LEU A 24 -13.56 -10.89 14.86
N ILE A 25 -12.47 -10.16 15.11
CA ILE A 25 -12.48 -8.73 15.38
C ILE A 25 -12.01 -8.03 14.10
N SER A 26 -12.84 -7.13 13.57
CA SER A 26 -12.52 -6.32 12.39
C SER A 26 -12.38 -4.86 12.80
N ASN A 27 -11.24 -4.26 12.48
CA ASN A 27 -10.95 -2.86 12.74
C ASN A 27 -10.40 -2.18 11.48
N GLY A 28 -10.69 -0.90 11.34
CA GLY A 28 -10.17 -0.06 10.27
C GLY A 28 -9.81 1.32 10.79
N ILE A 29 -9.13 2.09 9.96
CA ILE A 29 -8.72 3.47 10.24
C ILE A 29 -9.63 4.46 9.50
N LYS A 30 -9.68 5.70 9.98
CA LYS A 30 -10.57 6.74 9.43
C LYS A 30 -10.24 7.11 7.98
N ASN A 31 -8.96 7.09 7.64
CA ASN A 31 -8.45 7.33 6.28
C ASN A 31 -7.15 6.54 6.09
N GLU A 32 -6.75 6.34 4.83
CA GLU A 32 -5.60 5.49 4.47
C GLU A 32 -4.24 5.99 4.99
N THR A 33 -4.15 7.24 5.44
CA THR A 33 -2.91 7.84 5.97
C THR A 33 -2.82 7.83 7.50
N ASP A 34 -3.82 7.31 8.19
CA ASP A 34 -3.90 7.30 9.66
C ASP A 34 -3.13 6.12 10.27
N THR A 35 -1.84 6.08 9.97
CA THR A 35 -0.87 5.08 10.43
C THR A 35 -0.80 4.99 11.95
N SER A 36 -0.91 6.12 12.64
CA SER A 36 -0.89 6.18 14.10
C SER A 36 -2.06 5.41 14.73
N SER A 37 -3.28 5.58 14.21
CA SER A 37 -4.42 4.80 14.68
C SER A 37 -4.30 3.32 14.33
N GLN A 38 -3.70 2.96 13.18
CA GLN A 38 -3.46 1.54 12.89
C GLN A 38 -2.47 0.91 13.87
N ILE A 39 -1.42 1.64 14.27
CA ILE A 39 -0.47 1.18 15.29
C ILE A 39 -1.21 0.93 16.61
N GLN A 40 -2.08 1.85 17.04
CA GLN A 40 -2.87 1.71 18.27
C GLN A 40 -3.80 0.48 18.23
N ILE A 41 -4.42 0.20 17.08
CA ILE A 41 -5.25 -1.00 16.88
C ILE A 41 -4.40 -2.27 17.08
N VAL A 42 -3.20 -2.34 16.49
CA VAL A 42 -2.32 -3.49 16.67
C VAL A 42 -1.91 -3.64 18.14
N GLU A 43 -1.55 -2.55 18.82
CA GLU A 43 -1.24 -2.57 20.27
C GLU A 43 -2.43 -3.07 21.10
N GLN A 44 -3.65 -2.67 20.76
CA GLN A 44 -4.86 -3.18 21.41
C GLN A 44 -5.04 -4.69 21.19
N MET A 45 -4.77 -5.20 19.99
CA MET A 45 -4.86 -6.64 19.69
C MET A 45 -3.78 -7.44 20.45
N ILE A 46 -2.60 -6.86 20.66
CA ILE A 46 -1.56 -7.44 21.51
C ILE A 46 -2.04 -7.52 22.96
N VAL A 47 -2.57 -6.43 23.52
CA VAL A 47 -3.10 -6.39 24.89
C VAL A 47 -4.26 -7.37 25.07
N SER A 48 -5.11 -7.50 24.05
CA SER A 48 -6.24 -8.43 24.02
C SER A 48 -5.83 -9.90 23.81
N LYS A 49 -4.52 -10.17 23.61
CA LYS A 49 -3.95 -11.49 23.39
C LYS A 49 -4.61 -12.23 22.22
N ALA A 50 -4.80 -11.54 21.09
CA ALA A 50 -5.28 -12.19 19.87
C ALA A 50 -4.32 -13.31 19.44
N ASP A 51 -4.85 -14.44 18.99
CA ASP A 51 -4.02 -15.56 18.50
C ASP A 51 -3.34 -15.22 17.15
N ALA A 52 -4.01 -14.42 16.33
CA ALA A 52 -3.50 -13.97 15.04
C ALA A 52 -3.94 -12.54 14.69
N ILE A 53 -3.10 -11.85 13.93
CA ILE A 53 -3.36 -10.52 13.35
C ILE A 53 -3.18 -10.62 11.83
N ILE A 54 -4.25 -10.34 11.09
CA ILE A 54 -4.24 -10.21 9.63
C ILE A 54 -4.23 -8.72 9.30
N ILE A 55 -3.16 -8.22 8.68
CA ILE A 55 -2.92 -6.78 8.52
C ILE A 55 -2.69 -6.35 7.06
N ALA A 56 -3.52 -5.40 6.61
CA ALA A 56 -3.25 -4.57 5.44
C ALA A 56 -2.62 -3.24 5.91
N PRO A 57 -1.28 -3.09 5.88
CA PRO A 57 -0.61 -1.95 6.48
C PRO A 57 -0.80 -0.67 5.67
N SER A 58 -1.15 0.42 6.36
CA SER A 58 -1.25 1.78 5.76
C SER A 58 0.11 2.33 5.33
N ASP A 59 1.18 1.84 5.94
CA ASP A 59 2.56 2.17 5.61
C ASP A 59 3.46 0.93 5.70
N SER A 60 4.25 0.70 4.65
CA SER A 60 5.04 -0.53 4.49
C SER A 60 6.23 -0.61 5.45
N LYS A 61 6.58 0.47 6.15
CA LYS A 61 7.74 0.56 7.05
C LYS A 61 7.32 0.88 8.48
N ALA A 62 6.43 1.87 8.66
CA ALA A 62 6.09 2.41 9.97
C ALA A 62 5.35 1.42 10.87
N LEU A 63 4.66 0.43 10.30
CA LEU A 63 3.96 -0.62 11.06
C LEU A 63 4.88 -1.78 11.47
N VAL A 64 6.08 -1.91 10.88
CA VAL A 64 6.99 -3.03 11.17
C VAL A 64 7.39 -3.11 12.65
N PRO A 65 7.69 -2.00 13.37
CA PRO A 65 8.00 -2.07 14.79
C PRO A 65 6.87 -2.62 15.67
N VAL A 66 5.60 -2.27 15.41
CA VAL A 66 4.48 -2.79 16.20
C VAL A 66 4.15 -4.23 15.82
N VAL A 67 4.34 -4.61 14.56
CA VAL A 67 4.27 -6.01 14.12
C VAL A 67 5.34 -6.85 14.81
N LYS A 68 6.56 -6.31 14.99
CA LYS A 68 7.58 -6.99 15.79
C LYS A 68 7.11 -7.25 17.22
N LYS A 69 6.51 -6.26 17.88
CA LYS A 69 5.93 -6.44 19.23
C LYS A 69 4.90 -7.57 19.25
N ALA A 70 4.03 -7.67 18.24
CA ALA A 70 3.03 -8.73 18.16
C ALA A 70 3.66 -10.12 18.00
N VAL A 71 4.62 -10.26 17.07
CA VAL A 71 5.36 -11.51 16.86
C VAL A 71 6.14 -11.93 18.12
N ASP A 72 6.83 -10.98 18.76
CA ASP A 72 7.57 -11.22 20.01
C ASP A 72 6.63 -11.63 21.17
N ALA A 73 5.35 -11.23 21.12
CA ALA A 73 4.31 -11.65 22.06
C ALA A 73 3.68 -13.02 21.72
N GLY A 74 4.18 -13.71 20.68
CA GLY A 74 3.69 -15.03 20.25
C GLY A 74 2.48 -14.99 19.32
N ILE A 75 2.09 -13.82 18.82
CA ILE A 75 0.93 -13.65 17.93
C ILE A 75 1.34 -13.94 16.50
N LEU A 76 0.56 -14.78 15.80
CA LEU A 76 0.76 -15.01 14.37
C LEU A 76 0.38 -13.77 13.57
N VAL A 77 1.31 -13.21 12.79
CA VAL A 77 1.00 -12.06 11.92
C VAL A 77 1.02 -12.49 10.46
N ILE A 78 -0.03 -12.15 9.71
CA ILE A 78 -0.12 -12.35 8.26
C ILE A 78 -0.33 -10.98 7.60
N ASN A 79 0.53 -10.64 6.65
CA ASN A 79 0.45 -9.41 5.89
C ASN A 79 -0.40 -9.63 4.62
N ILE A 80 -1.34 -8.73 4.34
CA ILE A 80 -2.20 -8.77 3.16
C ILE A 80 -2.18 -7.45 2.38
N ASP A 81 -2.60 -7.49 1.12
CA ASP A 81 -2.81 -6.32 0.24
C ASP A 81 -1.56 -5.46 -0.06
N ASN A 82 -1.15 -4.63 0.90
CA ASN A 82 0.08 -3.83 0.82
C ASN A 82 1.21 -4.58 1.52
N GLN A 83 2.26 -4.94 0.78
CA GLN A 83 3.37 -5.70 1.33
C GLN A 83 4.24 -4.82 2.23
N PHE A 84 4.70 -5.34 3.36
CA PHE A 84 5.76 -4.71 4.15
C PHE A 84 7.07 -4.61 3.36
N ASP A 85 7.87 -3.59 3.66
CA ASP A 85 9.19 -3.43 3.09
C ASP A 85 10.10 -4.59 3.54
N ALA A 86 10.60 -5.35 2.57
CA ALA A 86 11.38 -6.55 2.83
C ALA A 86 12.72 -6.26 3.52
N ALA A 87 13.34 -5.11 3.26
CA ALA A 87 14.58 -4.72 3.93
C ALA A 87 14.31 -4.38 5.39
N VAL A 88 13.22 -3.64 5.67
CA VAL A 88 12.84 -3.30 7.05
C VAL A 88 12.46 -4.56 7.85
N LEU A 89 11.75 -5.52 7.25
CA LEU A 89 11.47 -6.81 7.89
C LEU A 89 12.76 -7.57 8.21
N LYS A 90 13.68 -7.66 7.24
CA LYS A 90 14.97 -8.33 7.40
C LYS A 90 15.82 -7.69 8.51
N ASP A 91 15.90 -6.37 8.54
CA ASP A 91 16.64 -5.60 9.54
C ASP A 91 16.08 -5.82 10.97
N LYS A 92 14.80 -6.17 11.07
CA LYS A 92 14.14 -6.51 12.34
C LYS A 92 14.13 -8.01 12.66
N GLY A 93 14.75 -8.83 11.82
CA GLY A 93 14.75 -10.30 11.97
C GLY A 93 13.36 -10.91 11.88
N LEU A 94 12.44 -10.26 11.16
CA LEU A 94 11.06 -10.72 11.01
C LEU A 94 10.86 -11.47 9.70
N ASN A 95 10.07 -12.54 9.78
CA ASN A 95 9.50 -13.23 8.63
C ASN A 95 7.97 -13.18 8.76
N VAL A 96 7.32 -12.36 7.94
CA VAL A 96 5.86 -12.20 7.94
C VAL A 96 5.33 -12.70 6.60
N PRO A 97 4.52 -13.76 6.56
CA PRO A 97 3.95 -14.26 5.32
C PRO A 97 3.05 -13.20 4.67
N PHE A 98 3.11 -13.11 3.34
CA PHE A 98 2.33 -12.16 2.56
C PHE A 98 1.29 -12.87 1.68
N VAL A 99 0.06 -12.37 1.69
CA VAL A 99 -1.02 -12.79 0.80
C VAL A 99 -1.55 -11.56 0.05
N GLY A 100 -1.20 -11.44 -1.21
CA GLY A 100 -1.65 -10.32 -2.03
C GLY A 100 -1.28 -10.45 -3.50
N PRO A 101 -1.70 -9.49 -4.32
CA PRO A 101 -1.46 -9.54 -5.76
C PRO A 101 -0.02 -9.16 -6.12
N ASN A 102 0.40 -9.55 -7.32
CA ASN A 102 1.55 -8.92 -7.98
C ASN A 102 1.11 -7.57 -8.59
N ASN A 103 1.25 -6.50 -7.80
CA ASN A 103 0.81 -5.16 -8.19
C ASN A 103 1.51 -4.61 -9.45
N ARG A 104 2.80 -4.92 -9.65
CA ARG A 104 3.54 -4.48 -10.84
C ARG A 104 3.02 -5.15 -12.10
N LYS A 105 2.84 -6.47 -12.05
CA LYS A 105 2.22 -7.20 -13.17
C LYS A 105 0.80 -6.69 -13.45
N GLY A 106 -0.03 -6.54 -12.43
CA GLY A 106 -1.40 -6.07 -12.59
C GLY A 106 -1.47 -4.69 -13.23
N ALA A 107 -0.64 -3.75 -12.77
CA ALA A 107 -0.57 -2.42 -13.36
C ALA A 107 0.00 -2.42 -14.79
N LYS A 108 0.98 -3.29 -15.08
CA LYS A 108 1.48 -3.47 -16.44
C LYS A 108 0.38 -4.00 -17.37
N ASP A 109 -0.40 -4.98 -16.95
CA ASP A 109 -1.48 -5.53 -17.78
C ASP A 109 -2.54 -4.44 -18.10
N ILE A 110 -2.84 -3.55 -17.15
CA ILE A 110 -3.73 -2.39 -17.36
C ILE A 110 -3.08 -1.37 -18.31
N GLY A 111 -1.80 -1.06 -18.11
CA GLY A 111 -1.04 -0.16 -18.98
C GLY A 111 -0.97 -0.69 -20.42
N ASP A 112 -0.71 -1.99 -20.61
CA ASP A 112 -0.66 -2.64 -21.92
C ASP A 112 -2.02 -2.55 -22.63
N TYR A 113 -3.13 -2.63 -21.89
CA TYR A 113 -4.46 -2.41 -22.43
C TYR A 113 -4.68 -0.95 -22.87
N LEU A 114 -4.28 0.01 -22.03
CA LEU A 114 -4.37 1.44 -22.37
C LEU A 114 -3.52 1.77 -23.61
N ALA A 115 -2.30 1.23 -23.71
CA ALA A 115 -1.38 1.49 -24.82
C ALA A 115 -1.96 1.12 -26.20
N LYS A 116 -2.90 0.16 -26.27
CA LYS A 116 -3.62 -0.20 -27.51
C LYS A 116 -4.51 0.92 -28.05
N HIS A 117 -4.87 1.88 -27.19
CA HIS A 117 -5.74 3.01 -27.51
C HIS A 117 -4.96 4.32 -27.66
N LEU A 118 -3.63 4.29 -27.45
CA LEU A 118 -2.75 5.44 -27.56
C LEU A 118 -1.90 5.36 -28.82
N LYS A 119 -1.47 6.52 -29.31
CA LYS A 119 -0.46 6.67 -30.37
C LYS A 119 0.92 6.91 -29.75
N ALA A 120 1.96 6.77 -30.56
CA ALA A 120 3.29 7.17 -30.14
C ALA A 120 3.34 8.70 -30.00
N GLY A 121 3.87 9.19 -28.87
CA GLY A 121 3.93 10.62 -28.55
C GLY A 121 2.73 11.16 -27.76
N ASP A 122 1.68 10.36 -27.53
CA ASP A 122 0.61 10.75 -26.62
C ASP A 122 1.12 10.85 -25.19
N GLU A 123 0.81 11.96 -24.52
CA GLU A 123 1.18 12.18 -23.11
C GLU A 123 0.22 11.44 -22.17
N VAL A 124 0.79 10.85 -21.11
CA VAL A 124 0.04 10.16 -20.06
C VAL A 124 0.49 10.65 -18.69
N GLY A 125 -0.47 10.80 -17.77
CA GLY A 125 -0.22 11.09 -16.36
C GLY A 125 -0.48 9.87 -15.49
N ILE A 126 0.31 9.71 -14.43
CA ILE A 126 0.09 8.70 -13.39
C ILE A 126 -0.35 9.41 -12.11
N ILE A 127 -1.55 9.11 -11.63
CA ILE A 127 -2.02 9.53 -10.31
C ILE A 127 -1.65 8.42 -9.33
N GLU A 128 -0.62 8.66 -8.53
CA GLU A 128 -0.08 7.68 -7.60
C GLU A 128 -0.92 7.58 -6.31
N GLY A 129 -0.81 6.44 -5.63
CA GLY A 129 -1.31 6.29 -4.26
C GLY A 129 -0.30 6.80 -3.22
N ILE A 130 -0.38 6.28 -1.99
CA ILE A 130 0.52 6.67 -0.89
C ILE A 130 1.98 6.35 -1.25
N PRO A 131 2.91 7.33 -1.27
CA PRO A 131 4.29 7.10 -1.73
C PRO A 131 5.10 6.11 -0.90
N THR A 132 4.75 5.91 0.36
CA THR A 132 5.41 4.96 1.28
C THR A 132 4.82 3.54 1.20
N SER A 133 3.76 3.35 0.42
CA SER A 133 3.12 2.05 0.23
C SER A 133 3.76 1.27 -0.92
N THR A 134 4.19 0.04 -0.68
CA THR A 134 4.81 -0.83 -1.68
C THR A 134 3.85 -1.12 -2.83
N ASN A 135 2.56 -1.32 -2.56
CA ASN A 135 1.57 -1.53 -3.64
C ASN A 135 1.49 -0.32 -4.60
N SER A 136 1.53 0.91 -4.09
CA SER A 136 1.51 2.15 -4.87
C SER A 136 2.75 2.24 -5.76
N GLN A 137 3.94 2.06 -5.17
CA GLN A 137 5.21 2.06 -5.90
C GLN A 137 5.23 1.01 -7.02
N GLN A 138 4.78 -0.21 -6.73
CA GLN A 138 4.74 -1.29 -7.73
C GLN A 138 3.72 -1.01 -8.83
N ARG A 139 2.59 -0.38 -8.53
CA ARG A 139 1.61 0.03 -9.55
C ARG A 139 2.19 1.10 -10.48
N THR A 140 2.85 2.12 -9.92
CA THR A 140 3.54 3.16 -10.71
C THR A 140 4.57 2.53 -11.64
N LEU A 141 5.44 1.66 -11.11
CA LEU A 141 6.45 0.97 -11.91
C LEU A 141 5.84 0.08 -13.00
N GLY A 142 4.77 -0.65 -12.69
CA GLY A 142 4.10 -1.49 -13.68
C GLY A 142 3.48 -0.70 -14.82
N PHE A 143 2.86 0.44 -14.51
CA PHE A 143 2.38 1.37 -15.54
C PHE A 143 3.53 1.95 -16.37
N GLN A 144 4.64 2.35 -15.74
CA GLN A 144 5.82 2.84 -16.45
C GLN A 144 6.42 1.77 -17.38
N ASP A 145 6.48 0.51 -16.95
CA ASP A 145 6.93 -0.60 -17.80
C ASP A 145 6.07 -0.73 -19.07
N ALA A 146 4.74 -0.58 -18.95
CA ALA A 146 3.83 -0.65 -20.09
C ALA A 146 3.97 0.56 -21.04
N MET A 147 4.35 1.71 -20.50
CA MET A 147 4.52 2.95 -21.26
C MET A 147 5.94 3.15 -21.81
N SER A 148 6.87 2.24 -21.54
CA SER A 148 8.29 2.38 -21.90
C SER A 148 8.47 2.51 -23.43
N GLY A 149 8.82 3.74 -23.86
CA GLY A 149 8.89 4.21 -25.25
C GLY A 149 7.94 5.40 -25.56
N ARG A 150 7.02 5.74 -24.65
CA ARG A 150 5.98 6.78 -24.81
C ARG A 150 5.90 7.73 -23.60
N TRP A 151 6.79 7.56 -22.64
CA TRP A 151 6.88 8.38 -21.43
C TRP A 151 7.65 9.67 -21.71
N TYR A 152 7.08 10.80 -21.29
CA TYR A 152 7.76 12.10 -21.30
C TYR A 152 8.28 12.41 -19.89
N GLU A 153 9.61 12.49 -19.72
CA GLU A 153 10.25 12.84 -18.44
C GLU A 153 9.90 14.23 -17.88
N GLY A 154 9.15 15.06 -18.63
CA GLY A 154 8.74 16.40 -18.21
C GLY A 154 7.26 16.57 -17.85
N GLY A 155 6.46 15.51 -17.76
CA GLY A 155 4.99 15.61 -17.65
C GLY A 155 4.43 15.32 -16.26
N PHE A 156 3.96 16.37 -15.57
CA PHE A 156 3.06 16.36 -14.41
C PHE A 156 3.35 15.34 -13.28
N ARG A 157 4.14 15.80 -12.29
CA ARG A 157 3.87 15.43 -10.89
C ARG A 157 2.49 15.98 -10.53
N THR A 158 1.58 15.15 -10.03
CA THR A 158 0.37 15.64 -9.37
C THR A 158 0.74 16.63 -8.27
N VAL A 159 0.55 17.91 -8.55
CA VAL A 159 0.56 18.99 -7.55
C VAL A 159 -0.89 19.10 -7.09
N TRP A 160 -1.23 18.50 -5.95
CA TRP A 160 -2.43 18.89 -5.21
C TRP A 160 -2.06 20.06 -4.28
N PRO A 161 -2.90 21.10 -4.12
CA PRO A 161 -2.43 22.40 -3.69
C PRO A 161 -2.22 22.42 -2.18
N MET A 162 -0.98 22.50 -1.74
CA MET A 162 -0.60 23.08 -0.46
C MET A 162 0.61 23.97 -0.75
N GLY A 163 0.44 25.26 -0.48
CA GLY A 163 1.26 26.33 -1.05
C GLY A 163 2.75 26.19 -0.81
N ASN A 164 3.53 26.51 -1.85
CA ASN A 164 4.66 27.44 -1.75
C ASN A 164 5.31 27.61 -3.13
N GLU A 165 5.16 28.83 -3.68
CA GLU A 165 5.72 29.30 -4.96
C GLU A 165 7.27 29.26 -5.04
N GLN A 166 7.95 28.96 -3.93
CA GLN A 166 9.42 28.97 -3.85
C GLN A 166 10.10 27.88 -4.72
N ALA A 167 9.45 26.72 -4.91
CA ALA A 167 10.07 25.58 -5.61
C ALA A 167 10.16 25.74 -7.14
N GLN A 168 9.40 26.67 -7.73
CA GLN A 168 9.44 26.96 -9.16
C GLN A 168 10.54 27.96 -9.55
N ARG A 169 10.98 28.84 -8.64
CA ARG A 169 12.04 29.82 -8.92
C ARG A 169 13.44 29.19 -9.03
N ASN A 170 13.75 28.18 -8.23
CA ASN A 170 15.11 27.60 -8.17
C ASN A 170 15.53 26.78 -9.40
N ARG A 171 14.63 26.51 -10.36
CA ARG A 171 14.97 25.78 -11.60
C ARG A 171 15.33 26.68 -12.78
N ARG A 172 15.10 28.00 -12.68
CA ARG A 172 15.53 28.94 -13.75
C ARG A 172 17.00 29.37 -13.64
N CYS A 173 17.66 29.17 -12.50
CA CYS A 173 19.04 29.61 -12.29
C CYS A 173 20.12 28.61 -12.74
N HIS A 174 19.76 27.45 -13.27
CA HIS A 174 20.73 26.40 -13.69
C HIS A 174 20.61 26.02 -15.16
N ALA A 175 19.88 26.80 -15.96
CA ALA A 175 19.76 26.63 -17.40
C ALA A 175 20.11 27.94 -18.11
N GLU A 176 21.29 28.48 -17.82
CA GLU A 176 22.03 29.44 -18.65
C GLU A 176 23.52 29.09 -18.61
#